data_AF-A0AA50DBN5-F1
#
_entry.id   AF-A0AA50DBN5-F1
#
_cell.length_a   1.000
_cell.length_b   1.000
_cell.length_c   1.000
_cell.angle_alpha   90.00
_cell.angle_beta   90.00
_cell.angle_gamma   90.00
#
_symmetry.space_group_name_H-M   'P 1'
#
loop_
_entity.id
_entity.type
_entity.pdbx_description
1 polymer ?
#
loop_
_entity_poly.entity_id
_entity_poly.type
_entity_poly.pdbx_seq_one_letter_code
_entity_poly.pdbx_strand_id
1 'polypeptide(L)' 'MAPNRSAIDDTRLELWACDKAQEIMLREGFRLIRSARSGSNTELRETSLMMARAIAASLVEASATSRPPAGE' A
#
# COMPACT_ATOMS: atom_id res chain seq x y z
N MET A 1 -19.77 -18.84 -22.00
CA MET A 1 -18.41 -18.27 -21.91
C MET A 1 -18.11 -18.04 -20.44
N ALA A 2 -17.19 -18.80 -19.85
CA ALA A 2 -16.76 -18.57 -18.47
C ALA A 2 -15.93 -17.28 -18.44
N PRO A 3 -16.10 -16.41 -17.43
CA PRO A 3 -15.29 -15.20 -17.32
C PRO A 3 -13.82 -15.57 -17.14
N ASN A 4 -12.95 -14.82 -17.81
CA ASN A 4 -11.51 -15.06 -17.81
C ASN A 4 -10.96 -14.82 -16.40
N ARG A 5 -10.53 -15.88 -15.71
CA ARG A 5 -10.16 -15.88 -14.29
C ARG A 5 -9.10 -14.81 -13.96
N SER A 6 -8.16 -14.60 -14.88
CA SER A 6 -7.14 -13.53 -14.81
C SER A 6 -7.74 -12.12 -14.67
N ALA A 7 -8.80 -11.79 -15.41
CA ALA A 7 -9.40 -10.45 -15.38
C ALA A 7 -10.15 -10.19 -14.07
N ILE A 8 -10.71 -11.25 -13.45
CA ILE A 8 -11.33 -11.17 -12.14
C ILE A 8 -10.26 -10.95 -11.06
N ASP A 9 -9.12 -11.62 -11.16
CA ASP A 9 -8.02 -11.48 -10.21
C ASP A 9 -7.38 -10.08 -10.29
N ASP A 10 -7.21 -9.52 -11.49
CA ASP A 10 -6.70 -8.15 -11.70
C ASP A 10 -7.64 -7.10 -11.10
N THR A 11 -8.96 -7.21 -11.32
CA THR A 11 -9.96 -6.28 -10.77
C THR A 11 -9.99 -6.32 -9.25
N ARG A 12 -9.84 -7.51 -8.65
CA ARG A 12 -9.80 -7.67 -7.19
C ARG A 12 -8.53 -7.10 -6.59
N LEU A 13 -7.39 -7.26 -7.27
CA LEU A 13 -6.13 -6.67 -6.86
C LEU A 13 -6.19 -5.15 -6.91
N GLU A 14 -6.80 -4.58 -7.95
CA GLU A 14 -6.99 -3.13 -8.09
C GLU A 14 -7.83 -2.54 -6.95
N LEU A 15 -8.98 -3.15 -6.66
CA LEU A 15 -9.84 -2.72 -5.54
C LEU A 15 -9.10 -2.77 -4.19
N TRP A 16 -8.41 -3.87 -3.93
CA TRP A 16 -7.60 -3.99 -2.71
C TRP A 16 -6.49 -2.94 -2.66
N ALA A 17 -5.80 -2.68 -3.78
CA ALA A 17 -4.73 -1.70 -3.85
C ALA A 17 -5.25 -0.28 -3.59
N CYS A 18 -6.43 0.07 -4.12
CA CYS A 18 -7.11 1.34 -3.83
C CYS A 18 -7.45 1.49 -2.35
N ASP A 19 -8.08 0.47 -1.75
CA ASP A 19 -8.41 0.48 -0.32
C ASP A 19 -7.15 0.61 0.54
N LYS A 20 -6.09 -0.12 0.19
CA LYS A 20 -4.81 -0.09 0.92
C LYS A 20 -4.13 1.26 0.81
N ALA A 21 -4.12 1.86 -0.37
CA ALA A 21 -3.58 3.20 -0.58
C ALA A 21 -4.35 4.24 0.25
N GLN A 22 -5.69 4.14 0.28
CA GLN A 22 -6.53 5.02 1.09
C GLN A 22 -6.23 4.86 2.59
N GLU A 23 -6.10 3.63 3.10
CA GLU A 23 -5.71 3.36 4.49
C GLU A 23 -4.39 4.05 4.86
N ILE A 24 -3.36 3.91 4.01
CA ILE A 24 -2.03 4.50 4.21
C ILE A 24 -2.12 6.03 4.20
N MET A 25 -2.85 6.63 3.24
CA MET A 25 -3.02 8.07 3.15
C MET A 25 -3.75 8.63 4.37
N LEU A 26 -4.82 7.97 4.82
CA LEU A 26 -5.60 8.40 5.97
C LEU A 26 -4.81 8.29 7.30
N ARG A 27 -3.90 7.32 7.41
CA ARG A 27 -3.14 7.09 8.64
C ARG A 27 -1.79 7.78 8.64
N GLU A 28 -0.91 7.42 7.72
CA GLU A 28 0.47 7.91 7.67
C GLU A 28 0.56 9.26 6.95
N GLY A 29 -0.26 9.47 5.90
CA GLY A 29 -0.34 10.76 5.22
C GLY A 29 -0.78 11.90 6.16
N PHE A 30 -1.83 11.69 6.97
CA PHE A 30 -2.24 12.69 7.96
C PHE A 30 -1.19 12.95 9.05
N ARG A 31 -0.44 11.92 9.47
CA ARG A 31 0.66 12.10 10.44
C ARG A 31 1.78 12.94 9.84
N LEU A 32 2.13 12.70 8.59
CA LEU A 32 3.12 13.49 7.86
C LEU A 32 2.69 14.95 7.68
N ILE A 33 1.42 15.20 7.33
CA ILE A 33 0.89 16.57 7.26
C ILE A 33 0.97 17.27 8.62
N ARG A 34 0.67 16.55 9.71
CA ARG A 34 0.76 17.09 11.07
C ARG A 34 2.20 17.39 11.46
N SER A 35 3.16 16.50 11.19
CA SER A 35 4.57 16.72 11.51
C SER A 35 5.18 17.87 10.72
N ALA A 36 4.77 18.06 9.46
CA ALA A 36 5.21 19.21 8.66
C ALA A 36 4.86 20.56 9.29
N ARG A 37 3.83 20.61 10.16
CA ARG A 37 3.41 21.82 10.87
C ARG A 37 4.17 22.09 12.16
N SER A 38 4.88 21.09 12.72
CA SER A 38 5.65 21.28 13.96
C SER A 38 6.97 22.02 13.73
N GLY A 39 7.46 22.05 12.48
CA GLY A 39 8.75 22.65 12.13
C GLY A 39 9.96 21.80 12.51
N SER A 40 9.75 20.60 13.08
CA SER A 40 10.82 19.67 13.43
C SER A 40 11.22 18.81 12.22
N ASN A 41 12.41 19.03 11.68
CA ASN A 41 12.97 18.20 10.60
C ASN A 41 13.12 16.72 11.01
N THR A 42 13.40 16.45 12.28
CA THR A 42 13.49 15.09 12.80
C THR A 42 12.15 14.38 12.72
N GLU A 43 11.08 15.02 13.22
CA GLU A 43 9.73 14.46 13.16
C GLU A 43 9.23 14.28 11.73
N LEU A 44 9.51 15.26 10.85
CA LEU A 44 9.20 15.18 9.42
C LEU A 44 9.87 13.95 8.79
N ARG A 45 11.16 13.73 9.08
CA ARG A 45 11.93 12.61 8.54
C ARG A 45 11.44 11.27 9.05
N GLU A 46 11.15 11.17 10.34
CA GLU A 46 10.62 9.94 10.95
C GLU A 46 9.25 9.57 10.40
N THR A 47 8.33 10.54 10.33
CA THR A 47 6.98 10.32 9.78
C THR A 47 7.02 10.00 8.29
N SER A 48 7.89 10.64 7.51
CA SER A 48 8.11 10.30 6.10
C SER A 48 8.62 8.86 5.94
N LEU A 49 9.56 8.44 6.78
CA LEU A 49 10.10 7.08 6.76
C LEU A 49 9.02 6.04 7.09
N MET A 50 8.12 6.34 8.05
CA MET A 50 7.00 5.45 8.39
C MET A 50 6.03 5.29 7.22
N MET A 51 5.69 6.37 6.53
CA MET A 51 4.86 6.30 5.32
C MET A 51 5.53 5.46 4.23
N ALA A 52 6.82 5.69 3.96
CA ALA A 52 7.57 4.91 2.97
C ALA A 52 7.61 3.41 3.30
N ARG A 53 7.76 3.05 4.59
CA ARG A 53 7.72 1.65 5.06
C ARG A 53 6.35 1.01 4.85
N ALA A 54 5.27 1.74 5.11
CA ALA A 54 3.91 1.22 4.91
C ALA A 54 3.64 0.93 3.42
N ILE A 55 4.10 1.81 2.53
CA ILE A 55 4.02 1.60 1.07
C ILE A 55 4.85 0.39 0.67
N ALA A 56 6.11 0.31 1.09
CA ALA A 56 7.00 -0.80 0.76
C ALA A 56 6.44 -2.15 1.24
N ALA A 57 5.90 -2.21 2.45
CA ALA A 57 5.25 -3.43 2.98
C ALA A 57 4.04 -3.85 2.13
N SER A 58 3.22 -2.90 1.70
CA SER A 58 2.04 -3.18 0.85
C SER A 58 2.43 -3.69 -0.54
N LEU A 59 3.53 -3.19 -1.11
CA LEU A 59 4.05 -3.71 -2.38
C LEU A 59 4.55 -5.16 -2.24
N VAL A 60 5.20 -5.49 -1.13
CA VAL A 60 5.62 -6.87 -0.84
C VAL A 60 4.41 -7.78 -0.69
N GLU A 61 3.38 -7.35 0.05
CA GLU A 61 2.11 -8.08 0.22
C GLU A 61 1.42 -8.34 -1.13
N ALA A 62 1.37 -7.33 -2.00
CA ALA A 62 0.83 -7.47 -3.35
C ALA A 62 1.61 -8.51 -4.17
N SER A 63 2.96 -8.47 -4.12
CA SER A 63 3.82 -9.39 -4.85
C SER A 63 3.73 -10.85 -4.35
N ALA A 64 3.39 -11.06 -3.08
CA ALA A 64 3.20 -12.40 -2.53
C ALA A 64 1.88 -13.02 -3.01
N THR A 65 0.87 -12.19 -3.26
CA THR A 65 -0.47 -12.61 -3.71
C THR A 65 -0.49 -12.99 -5.19
N SER A 66 0.40 -12.42 -6.00
CA SER A 66 0.51 -12.70 -7.44
C SER A 66 1.33 -13.94 -7.80
N ARG A 67 1.89 -14.65 -6.82
CA ARG A 67 2.69 -15.86 -7.07
C ARG A 67 1.78 -17.07 -7.30
N PRO A 68 1.77 -17.70 -8.48
CA PRO A 68 1.08 -18.98 -8.66
C PRO A 68 1.72 -20.04 -7.74
N PRO A 69 0.94 -21.02 -7.22
CA PRO A 69 1.51 -22.09 -6.42
C PRO A 69 2.58 -22.82 -7.24
N ALA A 70 3.80 -22.88 -6.71
CA ALA A 70 4.86 -23.67 -7.32
C ALA A 70 4.55 -25.15 -7.09
N GLY A 71 3.96 -25.80 -8.11
CA GLY A 71 3.81 -27.25 -8.16
C GLY A 71 2.47 -27.71 -8.73
N GLU A 72 2.44 -27.99 -10.03
CA GLU A 72 1.86 -29.20 -10.61
C GLU A 72 2.85 -29.75 -11.65
#